data_AF-A0A8J5RQ51-F1
#
_entry.id   AF-A0A8J5RQ51-F1
#
_cell.length_a   1.000
_cell.length_b   1.000
_cell.length_c   1.000
_cell.angle_alpha   90.00
_cell.angle_beta   90.00
_cell.angle_gamma   90.00
#
_symmetry.space_group_name_H-M   'P 1'
#
loop_
_entity.id
_entity.type
_entity.pdbx_description
1 polymer ?
#
loop_
_entity_poly.entity_id
_entity_poly.type
_entity_poly.pdbx_seq_one_letter_code
_entity_poly.pdbx_strand_id
1 'polypeptide(L)'
;MSEQRGYKVAFDPSNIVLTAGATSANEALMFCLADHGDAFLIPTPYYPGFDRDLKWRTGAEIVPVHCTSANGFRVTRAALDDAYRRAQKRRLRVKGVLITNPSNPLGTTAPRADLEMIVEFVAARGIHLVSDEIYSGTAFGEPGFVSVLEVMAERGAAAADVSDRVHVVYSLSKDLGLPGFRVGAIYSSNAAVVSAATKMSSFGLISSQTQYLLAAMLGDKDFTRSYVAENKRRIKERHDQLVDGLREIGISCLESNAGLFCWVDMSHLMRSRSFAGEMELWKKVVFEVGLNISPGSSCHCREPGWFRVCFANMSAKTLDVAMQRLRSFVESTTNGAAALRRAAVPARSISCPIAIKWALRLTPSSGDRKAER
;
A
#
# COMPACT_ATOMS: atom_id res chain seq x y z
N MET A 1 8.51 16.97 9.82
CA MET A 1 7.12 16.54 10.16
C MET A 1 6.13 17.71 10.18
N SER A 2 6.32 18.75 11.01
CA SER A 2 5.39 19.90 11.09
C SER A 2 5.29 20.72 9.80
N GLU A 3 6.43 21.08 9.19
CA GLU A 3 6.47 21.90 7.97
C GLU A 3 5.72 21.26 6.80
N GLN A 4 5.87 19.94 6.60
CA GLN A 4 5.14 19.20 5.56
C GLN A 4 3.61 19.24 5.74
N ARG A 5 3.14 19.47 6.97
CA ARG A 5 1.72 19.61 7.34
C ARG A 5 1.31 21.09 7.42
N GLY A 6 2.10 22.01 6.87
CA GLY A 6 1.82 23.44 6.92
C GLY A 6 1.74 24.01 8.35
N TYR A 7 2.46 23.39 9.30
CA TYR A 7 2.43 23.73 10.72
C TYR A 7 1.05 23.61 11.41
N LYS A 8 0.09 22.89 10.80
CA LYS A 8 -1.20 22.57 11.43
C LYS A 8 -1.07 21.65 12.65
N VAL A 9 0.06 20.93 12.75
CA VAL A 9 0.41 20.06 13.89
C VAL A 9 1.82 20.40 14.35
N ALA A 10 1.96 20.62 15.66
CA ALA A 10 3.26 20.68 16.32
C ALA A 10 3.63 19.31 16.88
N PHE A 11 4.91 18.96 16.78
CA PHE A 11 5.46 17.72 17.31
C PHE A 11 6.46 18.08 18.39
N ASP A 12 6.22 17.63 19.61
CA ASP A 12 7.21 17.72 20.68
C ASP A 12 8.37 16.75 20.39
N PRO A 13 9.62 17.20 20.25
CA PRO A 13 10.75 16.33 20.01
C PRO A 13 10.96 15.25 21.08
N SER A 14 10.55 15.50 22.33
CA SER A 14 10.64 14.52 23.42
C SER A 14 9.69 13.33 23.25
N ASN A 15 8.64 13.49 22.42
CA ASN A 15 7.68 12.45 22.06
C ASN A 15 8.06 11.71 20.77
N ILE A 16 9.21 12.02 20.17
CA ILE A 16 9.73 11.35 18.97
C ILE A 16 10.75 10.29 19.38
N VAL A 17 10.55 9.06 18.91
CA VAL A 17 11.53 7.98 19.01
C VAL A 17 12.04 7.63 17.62
N LEU A 18 13.34 7.76 17.40
CA LEU A 18 14.00 7.41 16.14
C LEU A 18 14.20 5.90 16.02
N THR A 19 13.99 5.36 14.82
CA THR A 19 14.11 3.93 14.52
C THR A 19 14.76 3.69 13.15
N ALA A 20 15.24 2.47 12.89
CA ALA A 20 15.88 2.06 11.63
C ALA A 20 14.89 1.90 10.46
N GLY A 21 14.17 2.97 10.13
CA GLY A 21 13.11 3.03 9.12
C GLY A 21 11.74 2.62 9.65
N ALA A 22 10.69 2.87 8.85
CA ALA A 22 9.30 2.56 9.24
C ALA A 22 9.06 1.08 9.55
N THR A 23 9.79 0.15 8.93
CA THR A 23 9.74 -1.28 9.27
C THR A 23 10.05 -1.51 10.76
N SER A 24 11.10 -0.88 11.28
CA SER A 24 11.46 -0.99 12.70
C SER A 24 10.46 -0.24 13.60
N ALA A 25 9.94 0.91 13.15
CA ALA A 25 8.91 1.66 13.88
C ALA A 25 7.62 0.85 14.07
N ASN A 26 7.10 0.28 12.97
CA ASN A 26 5.87 -0.50 12.96
C ASN A 26 5.98 -1.72 13.89
N GLU A 27 7.09 -2.47 13.80
CA GLU A 27 7.31 -3.62 14.66
C GLU A 27 7.50 -3.24 16.14
N ALA A 28 8.27 -2.19 16.43
CA ALA A 28 8.48 -1.73 17.81
C ALA A 28 7.17 -1.27 18.46
N LEU A 29 6.30 -0.58 17.72
CA LEU A 29 4.96 -0.25 18.20
C LEU A 29 4.13 -1.50 18.47
N MET A 30 4.18 -2.51 17.61
CA MET A 30 3.47 -3.76 17.86
C MET A 30 3.92 -4.42 19.17
N PHE A 31 5.22 -4.49 19.44
CA PHE A 31 5.73 -4.99 20.73
C PHE A 31 5.32 -4.13 21.93
N CYS A 32 5.13 -2.82 21.75
CA CYS A 32 4.67 -1.93 22.82
C CYS A 32 3.17 -2.07 23.10
N LEU A 33 2.37 -2.43 22.09
CA LEU A 33 0.91 -2.28 22.12
C LEU A 33 0.14 -3.61 22.14
N ALA A 34 0.78 -4.72 21.81
CA ALA A 34 0.13 -6.03 21.69
C ALA A 34 1.01 -7.15 22.26
N ASP A 35 0.35 -8.10 22.91
CA ASP A 35 0.97 -9.36 23.31
C ASP A 35 0.87 -10.40 22.17
N HIS A 36 1.58 -11.52 22.31
CA HIS A 36 1.46 -12.63 21.37
C HIS A 36 -0.01 -13.14 21.31
N GLY A 37 -0.58 -13.21 20.11
CA GLY A 37 -1.96 -13.63 19.87
C GLY A 37 -3.00 -12.51 19.97
N ASP A 38 -2.61 -11.29 20.36
CA ASP A 38 -3.46 -10.10 20.20
C ASP A 38 -3.56 -9.71 18.71
N ALA A 39 -4.54 -8.88 18.36
CA ALA A 39 -4.80 -8.52 16.97
C ALA A 39 -4.91 -7.02 16.70
N PHE A 40 -4.49 -6.62 15.49
CA PHE A 40 -4.76 -5.30 14.92
C PHE A 40 -5.68 -5.39 13.71
N LEU A 41 -6.58 -4.41 13.58
CA LEU A 41 -7.44 -4.25 12.41
C LEU A 41 -6.72 -3.43 11.35
N ILE A 42 -6.68 -3.88 10.09
CA ILE A 42 -5.97 -3.19 9.00
C ILE A 42 -6.85 -3.11 7.74
N PRO A 43 -7.13 -1.92 7.19
CA PRO A 43 -7.85 -1.76 5.92
C PRO A 43 -7.20 -2.49 4.75
N THR A 44 -7.95 -3.27 4.00
CA THR A 44 -7.48 -3.87 2.74
C THR A 44 -7.93 -3.04 1.54
N PRO A 45 -7.09 -2.83 0.51
CA PRO A 45 -5.73 -3.39 0.39
C PRO A 45 -4.70 -2.62 1.25
N TYR A 46 -3.66 -3.31 1.71
CA TYR A 46 -2.59 -2.74 2.53
C TYR A 46 -1.18 -3.12 2.04
N TYR A 47 -0.15 -2.46 2.60
CA TYR A 47 1.25 -2.77 2.33
C TYR A 47 1.62 -4.21 2.71
N PRO A 48 1.99 -5.09 1.75
CA PRO A 48 2.21 -6.52 2.03
C PRO A 48 3.29 -6.81 3.07
N GLY A 49 4.25 -5.88 3.26
CA GLY A 49 5.28 -6.05 4.29
C GLY A 49 4.72 -6.06 5.71
N PHE A 50 3.50 -5.57 5.95
CA PHE A 50 2.85 -5.67 7.25
C PHE A 50 2.65 -7.12 7.73
N ASP A 51 2.45 -8.08 6.82
CA ASP A 51 2.34 -9.49 7.21
C ASP A 51 3.61 -10.00 7.89
N ARG A 52 4.76 -9.44 7.55
CA ARG A 52 6.05 -9.71 8.20
C ARG A 52 6.26 -8.77 9.38
N ASP A 53 6.25 -7.46 9.13
CA ASP A 53 6.68 -6.41 10.05
C ASP A 53 5.84 -6.41 11.34
N LEU A 54 4.54 -6.70 11.23
CA LEU A 54 3.63 -6.62 12.37
C LEU A 54 3.40 -7.95 13.08
N LYS A 55 3.70 -9.09 12.43
CA LYS A 55 3.33 -10.42 12.93
C LYS A 55 4.50 -11.32 13.29
N TRP A 56 5.59 -11.25 12.52
CA TRP A 56 6.55 -12.36 12.46
C TRP A 56 7.23 -12.64 13.81
N ARG A 57 7.75 -11.61 14.47
CA ARG A 57 8.42 -11.74 15.77
C ARG A 57 7.51 -11.39 16.95
N THR A 58 6.47 -10.60 16.71
CA THR A 58 5.52 -10.13 17.73
C THR A 58 4.50 -11.21 18.09
N GLY A 59 4.21 -12.14 17.16
CA GLY A 59 3.11 -13.08 17.30
C GLY A 59 1.73 -12.43 17.25
N ALA A 60 1.65 -11.14 16.89
CA ALA A 60 0.39 -10.44 16.73
C ALA A 60 -0.31 -10.87 15.42
N GLU A 61 -1.63 -10.78 15.42
CA GLU A 61 -2.47 -11.14 14.29
C GLU A 61 -3.00 -9.91 13.55
N ILE A 62 -3.15 -10.05 12.23
CA ILE A 62 -3.84 -9.06 11.39
C ILE A 62 -5.26 -9.56 11.14
N VAL A 63 -6.24 -8.68 11.38
CA VAL A 63 -7.63 -8.91 10.99
C VAL A 63 -8.01 -7.87 9.93
N PRO A 64 -8.26 -8.29 8.68
CA PRO A 64 -8.48 -7.35 7.59
C PRO A 64 -9.82 -6.61 7.73
N VAL A 65 -9.81 -5.31 7.49
CA VAL A 65 -11.00 -4.44 7.34
C VAL A 65 -11.25 -4.28 5.84
N HIS A 66 -12.21 -5.04 5.31
CA HIS A 66 -12.39 -5.13 3.86
C HIS A 66 -12.99 -3.85 3.28
N CYS A 67 -12.23 -3.16 2.44
CA CYS A 67 -12.70 -2.06 1.61
C CYS A 67 -12.87 -2.52 0.15
N THR A 68 -13.71 -1.82 -0.61
CA THR A 68 -14.15 -2.24 -1.95
C THR A 68 -14.08 -1.09 -2.94
N SER A 69 -13.98 -1.38 -4.24
CA SER A 69 -13.97 -0.33 -5.26
C SER A 69 -15.26 0.49 -5.32
N ALA A 70 -16.38 -0.08 -4.87
CA ALA A 70 -17.71 0.58 -4.90
C ALA A 70 -17.76 1.95 -4.20
N ASN A 71 -16.88 2.21 -3.24
CA ASN A 71 -16.75 3.50 -2.56
C ASN A 71 -15.32 4.07 -2.64
N GLY A 72 -14.53 3.66 -3.64
CA GLY A 72 -13.14 4.08 -3.79
C GLY A 72 -12.21 3.52 -2.71
N PHE A 73 -12.49 2.32 -2.20
CA PHE A 73 -11.74 1.65 -1.12
C PHE A 73 -11.68 2.43 0.21
N ARG A 74 -12.65 3.30 0.45
CA ARG A 74 -12.75 4.04 1.71
C ARG A 74 -13.14 3.12 2.87
N VAL A 75 -12.53 3.37 4.03
CA VAL A 75 -12.87 2.67 5.28
C VAL A 75 -14.26 3.09 5.72
N THR A 76 -15.10 2.11 6.07
CA THR A 76 -16.46 2.38 6.58
C THR A 76 -16.60 1.88 8.02
N ARG A 77 -17.50 2.51 8.76
CA ARG A 77 -17.88 2.05 10.11
C ARG A 77 -18.34 0.60 10.10
N ALA A 78 -19.16 0.22 9.11
CA ALA A 78 -19.65 -1.15 8.97
C ALA A 78 -18.50 -2.16 8.76
N ALA A 79 -17.50 -1.83 7.93
CA ALA A 79 -16.35 -2.70 7.71
C ALA A 79 -15.49 -2.87 8.97
N LEU A 80 -15.30 -1.80 9.76
CA LEU A 80 -14.60 -1.85 11.04
C LEU A 80 -15.35 -2.70 12.07
N ASP A 81 -16.65 -2.49 12.23
CA ASP A 81 -17.50 -3.27 13.14
C ASP A 81 -17.53 -4.76 12.75
N ASP A 82 -17.53 -5.06 11.45
CA ASP A 82 -17.47 -6.43 10.92
C ASP A 82 -16.11 -7.11 11.15
N ALA A 83 -15.01 -6.39 10.93
CA ALA A 83 -13.67 -6.89 11.25
C ALA A 83 -13.49 -7.15 12.75
N TYR A 84 -13.96 -6.25 13.60
CA TYR A 84 -13.94 -6.42 15.05
C TYR A 84 -14.73 -7.66 15.48
N ARG A 85 -15.95 -7.85 14.96
CA ARG A 85 -16.76 -9.06 15.22
C ARG A 85 -16.06 -10.34 14.74
N ARG A 86 -15.38 -10.32 13.58
CA ARG A 86 -14.57 -11.47 13.11
C ARG A 86 -13.42 -11.78 14.05
N ALA A 87 -12.74 -10.77 14.59
CA ALA A 87 -11.68 -10.96 15.57
C ALA A 87 -12.20 -11.65 16.84
N GLN A 88 -13.34 -11.16 17.37
CA GLN A 88 -13.99 -11.76 18.54
C GLN A 88 -14.40 -13.22 18.29
N LYS A 89 -14.96 -13.55 17.11
CA LYS A 89 -15.29 -14.93 16.74
C LYS A 89 -14.06 -15.86 16.71
N ARG A 90 -12.90 -15.32 16.32
CA ARG A 90 -11.60 -16.02 16.36
C ARG A 90 -10.96 -16.03 17.75
N ARG A 91 -11.63 -15.48 18.77
CA ARG A 91 -11.13 -15.31 20.15
C ARG A 91 -9.84 -14.48 20.23
N LEU A 92 -9.67 -13.55 19.29
CA LEU A 92 -8.55 -12.61 19.29
C LEU A 92 -8.95 -11.34 20.05
N ARG A 93 -8.08 -10.88 20.94
CA ARG A 93 -8.24 -9.59 21.61
C ARG A 93 -7.72 -8.49 20.69
N VAL A 94 -8.60 -7.60 20.24
CA VAL A 94 -8.23 -6.48 19.38
C VAL A 94 -7.58 -5.39 20.22
N LYS A 95 -6.36 -5.00 19.83
CA LYS A 95 -5.56 -3.97 20.50
C LYS A 95 -5.56 -2.63 19.77
N GLY A 96 -5.85 -2.62 18.47
CA GLY A 96 -5.96 -1.36 17.75
C GLY A 96 -6.34 -1.49 16.29
N VAL A 97 -6.36 -0.34 15.64
CA VAL A 97 -6.46 -0.17 14.19
C VAL A 97 -5.14 0.39 13.69
N LEU A 98 -4.58 -0.17 12.63
CA LEU A 98 -3.46 0.43 11.90
C LEU A 98 -3.96 0.87 10.53
N ILE A 99 -3.76 2.15 10.22
CA ILE A 99 -4.06 2.73 8.90
C ILE A 99 -2.78 3.25 8.25
N THR A 100 -2.76 3.33 6.93
CA THR A 100 -1.72 4.02 6.17
C THR A 100 -2.37 5.22 5.49
N ASN A 101 -1.91 6.43 5.83
CA ASN A 101 -2.47 7.67 5.32
C ASN A 101 -1.33 8.67 5.01
N PRO A 102 -1.05 9.00 3.74
CA PRO A 102 -1.70 8.49 2.52
C PRO A 102 -1.48 6.98 2.29
N SER A 103 -2.46 6.34 1.65
CA SER A 103 -2.53 4.88 1.54
C SER A 103 -1.54 4.27 0.54
N ASN A 104 -0.97 3.13 0.94
CA ASN A 104 -0.28 2.17 0.08
C ASN A 104 -1.07 0.86 0.10
N PRO A 105 -1.67 0.42 -1.01
CA PRO A 105 -1.30 0.75 -2.41
C PRO A 105 -2.18 1.79 -3.13
N LEU A 106 -3.16 2.40 -2.46
CA LEU A 106 -4.22 3.16 -3.16
C LEU A 106 -3.74 4.50 -3.76
N GLY A 107 -2.73 5.15 -3.17
CA GLY A 107 -2.29 6.48 -3.59
C GLY A 107 -3.26 7.60 -3.17
N THR A 108 -4.15 7.33 -2.23
CA THR A 108 -5.17 8.27 -1.77
C THR A 108 -4.87 8.78 -0.35
N THR A 109 -5.16 10.05 -0.11
CA THR A 109 -5.27 10.61 1.24
C THR A 109 -6.61 10.23 1.85
N ALA A 110 -6.64 9.97 3.17
CA ALA A 110 -7.89 9.70 3.87
C ALA A 110 -8.67 11.02 4.07
N PRO A 111 -9.97 11.08 3.70
CA PRO A 111 -10.82 12.20 4.05
C PRO A 111 -10.88 12.40 5.56
N ARG A 112 -10.98 13.66 5.99
CA ARG A 112 -11.10 14.02 7.42
C ARG A 112 -12.23 13.27 8.13
N ALA A 113 -13.41 13.18 7.51
CA ALA A 113 -14.55 12.47 8.08
C ALA A 113 -14.27 10.97 8.33
N ASP A 114 -13.43 10.34 7.48
CA ASP A 114 -13.06 8.93 7.66
C ASP A 114 -12.09 8.79 8.85
N LEU A 115 -11.15 9.74 9.02
CA LEU A 115 -10.25 9.77 10.17
C LEU A 115 -11.02 10.01 11.49
N GLU A 116 -11.97 10.94 11.51
CA GLU A 116 -12.84 11.20 12.67
C GLU A 116 -13.64 9.95 13.06
N MET A 117 -14.23 9.27 12.08
CA MET A 117 -14.96 8.02 12.30
C MET A 117 -14.07 6.91 12.87
N ILE A 118 -12.82 6.80 12.39
CA ILE A 118 -11.84 5.84 12.93
C ILE A 118 -11.45 6.21 14.36
N VAL A 119 -11.18 7.49 14.66
CA VAL A 119 -10.87 7.98 16.01
C VAL A 119 -12.01 7.66 16.97
N GLU A 120 -13.27 7.91 16.58
CA GLU A 120 -14.45 7.53 17.37
C GLU A 120 -14.56 6.03 17.59
N PHE A 121 -14.30 5.23 16.55
CA PHE A 121 -14.34 3.78 16.64
C PHE A 121 -13.34 3.24 17.67
N VAL A 122 -12.11 3.78 17.69
CA VAL A 122 -11.08 3.37 18.65
C VAL A 122 -11.33 3.90 20.06
N ALA A 123 -11.84 5.14 20.18
CA ALA A 123 -12.19 5.75 21.46
C ALA A 123 -13.30 4.93 22.16
N ALA A 124 -14.38 4.61 21.43
CA ALA A 124 -15.50 3.84 21.95
C ALA A 124 -15.14 2.42 22.42
N ARG A 125 -13.98 1.90 22.01
CA ARG A 125 -13.51 0.55 22.33
C ARG A 125 -12.31 0.51 23.26
N GLY A 126 -11.75 1.66 23.62
CA GLY A 126 -10.53 1.74 24.42
C GLY A 126 -9.34 1.02 23.76
N ILE A 127 -9.25 1.06 22.43
CA ILE A 127 -8.15 0.46 21.66
C ILE A 127 -7.25 1.54 21.02
N HIS A 128 -6.11 1.14 20.48
CA HIS A 128 -5.13 2.03 19.85
C HIS A 128 -5.44 2.36 18.39
N LEU A 129 -4.91 3.48 17.92
CA LEU A 129 -4.82 3.87 16.52
C LEU A 129 -3.36 4.13 16.18
N VAL A 130 -2.84 3.40 15.20
CA VAL A 130 -1.53 3.66 14.59
C VAL A 130 -1.77 4.22 13.18
N SER A 131 -1.32 5.45 12.93
CA SER A 131 -1.36 6.08 11.61
C SER A 131 0.04 6.04 11.01
N ASP A 132 0.27 5.15 10.04
CA ASP A 132 1.48 5.16 9.22
C ASP A 132 1.37 6.27 8.18
N GLU A 133 2.03 7.40 8.46
CA GLU A 133 2.02 8.62 7.67
C GLU A 133 3.31 8.78 6.84
N ILE A 134 3.98 7.66 6.49
CA ILE A 134 5.21 7.65 5.69
C ILE A 134 5.10 8.38 4.33
N TYR A 135 3.89 8.46 3.76
CA TYR A 135 3.64 9.16 2.50
C TYR A 135 3.15 10.61 2.69
N SER A 136 3.17 11.18 3.90
CA SER A 136 2.62 12.53 4.16
C SER A 136 3.24 13.61 3.28
N GLY A 137 4.54 13.49 2.96
CA GLY A 137 5.27 14.41 2.11
C GLY A 137 5.02 14.25 0.61
N THR A 138 4.25 13.25 0.18
CA THR A 138 4.00 12.94 -1.24
C THR A 138 2.57 13.25 -1.67
N ALA A 139 1.76 13.92 -0.85
CA ALA A 139 0.45 14.43 -1.28
C ALA A 139 0.62 15.65 -2.19
N PHE A 140 0.20 15.51 -3.44
CA PHE A 140 0.47 16.46 -4.53
C PHE A 140 -0.81 17.07 -5.15
N GLY A 141 -1.99 16.57 -4.80
CA GLY A 141 -3.28 17.07 -5.31
C GLY A 141 -4.31 17.23 -4.19
N GLU A 142 -5.45 17.84 -4.54
CA GLU A 142 -6.60 17.94 -3.65
C GLU A 142 -7.41 16.63 -3.63
N PRO A 143 -8.13 16.32 -2.54
CA PRO A 143 -8.07 16.99 -1.24
C PRO A 143 -6.70 16.85 -0.56
N GLY A 144 -6.19 17.91 0.05
CA GLY A 144 -4.90 17.87 0.75
C GLY A 144 -4.81 16.82 1.87
N PHE A 145 -3.59 16.40 2.19
CA PHE A 145 -3.33 15.49 3.31
C PHE A 145 -3.77 16.07 4.65
N VAL A 146 -4.46 15.24 5.45
CA VAL A 146 -4.85 15.52 6.84
C VAL A 146 -4.19 14.46 7.72
N SER A 147 -3.36 14.90 8.67
CA SER A 147 -2.78 14.01 9.69
C SER A 147 -3.84 13.64 10.73
N VAL A 148 -3.76 12.44 11.31
CA VAL A 148 -4.62 12.06 12.43
C VAL A 148 -4.47 13.03 13.62
N LEU A 149 -3.29 13.64 13.77
CA LEU A 149 -3.02 14.60 14.83
C LEU A 149 -3.75 15.95 14.62
N GLU A 150 -4.11 16.32 13.39
CA GLU A 150 -4.97 17.49 13.13
C GLU A 150 -6.38 17.23 13.67
N VAL A 151 -6.92 16.03 13.42
CA VAL A 151 -8.21 15.59 13.95
C VAL A 151 -8.20 15.56 15.48
N MET A 152 -7.09 15.12 16.09
CA MET A 152 -6.92 15.12 17.54
C MET A 152 -6.84 16.52 18.14
N ALA A 153 -6.13 17.45 17.49
CA ALA A 153 -6.00 18.82 17.97
C ALA A 153 -7.35 19.55 18.02
N GLU A 154 -8.20 19.35 17.00
CA GLU A 154 -9.51 20.00 16.90
C GLU A 154 -10.55 19.43 17.89
N ARG A 155 -10.39 18.18 18.34
CA ARG A 155 -11.23 17.59 19.40
C ARG A 155 -11.02 18.23 20.77
N GLY A 156 -9.93 18.97 20.98
CA GLY A 156 -9.67 19.72 22.22
C GLY A 156 -9.72 18.83 23.47
N ALA A 157 -10.47 19.26 24.49
CA ALA A 157 -10.61 18.51 25.75
C ALA A 157 -11.21 17.10 25.56
N ALA A 158 -12.04 16.90 24.54
CA ALA A 158 -12.64 15.60 24.22
C ALA A 158 -11.64 14.63 23.58
N ALA A 159 -10.42 15.07 23.23
CA ALA A 159 -9.34 14.17 22.80
C ALA A 159 -8.53 13.61 23.96
N ALA A 160 -8.65 14.15 25.17
CA ALA A 160 -7.86 13.69 26.32
C ALA A 160 -8.10 12.21 26.65
N ASP A 161 -9.29 11.69 26.32
CA ASP A 161 -9.67 10.30 26.56
C ASP A 161 -8.94 9.30 25.64
N VAL A 162 -8.51 9.72 24.44
CA VAL A 162 -7.94 8.86 23.39
C VAL A 162 -6.54 9.28 22.92
N SER A 163 -6.05 10.46 23.30
CA SER A 163 -4.72 10.98 22.94
C SER A 163 -3.61 9.96 23.19
N ASP A 164 -3.59 9.33 24.36
CA ASP A 164 -2.58 8.33 24.76
C ASP A 164 -2.67 7.01 23.97
N ARG A 165 -3.64 6.90 23.06
CA ARG A 165 -3.89 5.74 22.20
C ARG A 165 -3.76 6.06 20.71
N VAL A 166 -3.36 7.28 20.34
CA VAL A 166 -3.08 7.66 18.94
C VAL A 166 -1.58 7.81 18.74
N HIS A 167 -1.04 7.07 17.79
CA HIS A 167 0.39 7.01 17.49
C HIS A 167 0.63 7.23 16.00
N VAL A 168 1.73 7.89 15.64
CA VAL A 168 2.12 8.11 14.24
C VAL A 168 3.43 7.39 13.94
N VAL A 169 3.48 6.71 12.80
CA VAL A 169 4.70 6.19 12.20
C VAL A 169 5.09 7.08 11.03
N TYR A 170 6.37 7.40 10.91
CA TYR A 170 6.91 8.21 9.83
C TYR A 170 8.29 7.69 9.38
N SER A 171 8.72 8.04 8.17
CA SER A 171 10.06 7.74 7.67
C SER A 171 10.42 8.60 6.46
N LEU A 172 11.71 8.92 6.34
CA LEU A 172 12.29 9.66 5.21
C LEU A 172 12.51 8.80 3.95
N SER A 173 12.05 7.55 3.98
CA SER A 173 12.31 6.58 2.91
C SER A 173 11.56 6.90 1.61
N LYS A 174 10.44 7.61 1.69
CA LYS A 174 9.49 7.75 0.57
C LYS A 174 9.36 9.17 0.06
N ASP A 175 9.30 10.14 0.95
CA ASP A 175 9.21 11.55 0.59
C ASP A 175 10.56 12.15 0.22
N LEU A 176 11.64 11.87 0.97
CA LEU A 176 13.01 12.27 0.63
C LEU A 176 13.74 11.28 -0.28
N GLY A 177 13.19 10.08 -0.47
CA GLY A 177 13.83 9.04 -1.27
C GLY A 177 15.11 8.48 -0.65
N LEU A 178 15.20 8.41 0.68
CA LEU A 178 16.39 7.94 1.41
C LEU A 178 16.19 6.58 2.14
N PRO A 179 15.66 5.53 1.47
CA PRO A 179 15.35 4.27 2.15
C PRO A 179 16.60 3.55 2.68
N GLY A 180 17.77 3.76 2.06
CA GLY A 180 19.06 3.19 2.48
C GLY A 180 19.61 3.79 3.76
N PHE A 181 19.18 5.01 4.14
CA PHE A 181 19.64 5.70 5.35
C PHE A 181 18.90 5.24 6.63
N ARG A 182 17.86 4.42 6.47
CA ARG A 182 17.14 3.79 7.59
C ARG A 182 16.61 4.80 8.62
N VAL A 183 16.01 5.90 8.17
CA VAL A 183 15.43 6.90 9.09
C VAL A 183 13.93 6.73 9.22
N GLY A 184 13.51 6.20 10.37
CA GLY A 184 12.12 6.08 10.80
C GLY A 184 11.89 6.84 12.11
N ALA A 185 10.63 7.10 12.42
CA ALA A 185 10.22 7.72 13.65
C ALA A 185 8.88 7.14 14.12
N ILE A 186 8.75 6.98 15.43
CA ILE A 186 7.49 6.84 16.14
C ILE A 186 7.21 8.18 16.83
N TYR A 187 5.97 8.64 16.76
CA TYR A 187 5.48 9.75 17.58
C TYR A 187 4.29 9.28 18.41
N SER A 188 4.32 9.58 19.71
CA SER A 188 3.27 9.20 20.65
C SER A 188 3.22 10.20 21.81
N SER A 189 2.03 10.64 22.21
CA SER A 189 1.83 11.41 23.45
C SER A 189 1.86 10.54 24.71
N ASN A 190 1.73 9.22 24.56
CA ASN A 190 1.80 8.28 25.67
C ASN A 190 3.26 8.07 26.13
N ALA A 191 3.60 8.60 27.29
CA ALA A 191 4.95 8.54 27.87
C ALA A 191 5.45 7.10 28.10
N ALA A 192 4.56 6.15 28.42
CA ALA A 192 4.95 4.75 28.59
C ALA A 192 5.34 4.12 27.25
N VAL A 193 4.61 4.42 26.18
CA VAL A 193 4.95 3.99 24.81
C VAL A 193 6.26 4.63 24.36
N VAL A 194 6.46 5.94 24.59
CA VAL A 194 7.72 6.63 24.26
C VAL A 194 8.90 5.99 25.00
N SER A 195 8.76 5.71 26.30
CA SER A 195 9.81 5.06 27.10
C SER A 195 10.13 3.65 26.61
N ALA A 196 9.11 2.82 26.36
CA ALA A 196 9.28 1.45 25.88
C ALA A 196 9.90 1.43 24.47
N ALA A 197 9.37 2.22 23.53
CA ALA A 197 9.90 2.32 22.18
C ALA A 197 11.34 2.85 22.16
N THR A 198 11.70 3.80 23.05
CA THR A 198 13.08 4.29 23.18
C THR A 198 14.03 3.19 23.64
N LYS A 199 13.62 2.33 24.57
CA LYS A 199 14.43 1.17 24.97
C LYS A 199 14.56 0.17 23.82
N MET A 200 13.48 -0.07 23.07
CA MET A 200 13.52 -0.97 21.91
C MET A 200 14.31 -0.43 20.73
N SER A 201 14.45 0.90 20.59
CA SER A 201 15.21 1.50 19.50
C SER A 201 16.70 1.11 19.54
N SER A 202 17.22 0.64 20.68
CA SER A 202 18.58 0.12 20.80
C SER A 202 18.88 -1.02 19.82
N PHE A 203 17.87 -1.77 19.37
CA PHE A 203 18.00 -2.84 18.37
C PHE A 203 18.03 -2.34 16.92
N GLY A 204 17.81 -1.05 16.70
CA GLY A 204 17.66 -0.44 15.38
C GLY A 204 17.89 1.06 15.43
N LEU A 205 19.00 1.49 16.03
CA LEU A 205 19.37 2.90 16.07
C LEU A 205 19.74 3.39 14.66
N ILE A 206 19.45 4.66 14.40
CA ILE A 206 19.94 5.34 13.20
C ILE A 206 21.43 5.64 13.39
N SER A 207 22.25 5.39 12.37
CA SER A 207 23.66 5.79 12.37
C SER A 207 23.82 7.25 12.78
N SER A 208 24.69 7.54 13.75
CA SER A 208 24.94 8.91 14.22
C SER A 208 25.47 9.81 13.11
N GLN A 209 26.25 9.27 12.18
CA GLN A 209 26.70 9.99 10.97
C GLN A 209 25.51 10.43 10.11
N THR A 210 24.55 9.54 9.89
CA THR A 210 23.31 9.83 9.16
C THR A 210 22.46 10.86 9.89
N GLN A 211 22.35 10.75 11.22
CA GLN A 211 21.63 11.74 12.02
C GLN A 211 22.25 13.13 11.91
N TYR A 212 23.58 13.25 12.00
CA TYR A 212 24.29 14.51 11.86
C TYR A 212 24.07 15.15 10.47
N LEU A 213 24.24 14.36 9.41
CA LEU A 213 24.00 14.79 8.03
C LEU A 213 22.58 15.32 7.83
N LEU A 214 21.58 14.56 8.29
CA LEU A 214 20.18 14.93 8.09
C LEU A 214 19.74 16.06 9.01
N ALA A 215 20.33 16.21 10.20
CA ALA A 215 20.09 17.37 11.05
C ALA A 215 20.57 18.66 10.35
N ALA A 216 21.73 18.64 9.69
CA ALA A 216 22.20 19.77 8.90
C ALA A 216 21.29 20.05 7.69
N MET A 217 20.97 19.01 6.90
CA MET A 217 20.14 19.14 5.70
C MET A 217 18.70 19.59 6.00
N LEU A 218 18.07 19.07 7.07
CA LEU A 218 16.71 19.45 7.47
C LEU A 218 16.66 20.73 8.32
N GLY A 219 17.82 21.18 8.80
CA GLY A 219 18.02 22.48 9.43
C GLY A 219 17.95 23.64 8.42
N ASP A 220 18.38 23.40 7.19
CA ASP A 220 18.28 24.35 6.07
C ASP A 220 16.82 24.51 5.60
N LYS A 221 16.22 25.66 5.94
CA LYS A 221 14.82 25.96 5.63
C LYS A 221 14.57 26.37 4.19
N ASP A 222 15.58 26.83 3.48
CA ASP A 222 15.46 27.14 2.07
C ASP A 222 15.46 25.84 1.26
N PHE A 223 16.31 24.89 1.66
CA PHE A 223 16.29 23.53 1.13
C PHE A 223 14.95 22.83 1.38
N THR A 224 14.46 22.76 2.63
CA THR A 224 13.24 21.99 2.93
C THR A 224 12.01 22.53 2.21
N ARG A 225 11.84 23.86 2.18
CA ARG A 225 10.74 24.52 1.46
C ARG A 225 10.79 24.25 -0.03
N SER A 226 11.96 24.42 -0.64
CA SER A 226 12.16 24.20 -2.08
C SER A 226 11.95 22.73 -2.44
N TYR A 227 12.49 21.82 -1.63
CA TYR A 227 12.34 20.38 -1.84
C TYR A 227 10.87 19.95 -1.78
N VAL A 228 10.10 20.38 -0.78
CA VAL A 228 8.68 19.99 -0.64
C VAL A 228 7.87 20.46 -1.85
N ALA A 229 8.05 21.71 -2.29
CA ALA A 229 7.34 22.25 -3.45
C ALA A 229 7.70 21.50 -4.74
N GLU A 230 9.00 21.31 -4.98
CA GLU A 230 9.51 20.67 -6.19
C GLU A 230 9.17 19.17 -6.24
N ASN A 231 9.22 18.48 -5.10
CA ASN A 231 8.85 17.08 -5.00
C ASN A 231 7.38 16.87 -5.35
N LYS A 232 6.47 17.70 -4.80
CA LYS A 232 5.04 17.64 -5.14
C LYS A 232 4.79 17.89 -6.63
N ARG A 233 5.44 18.91 -7.19
CA ARG A 233 5.33 19.23 -8.63
C ARG A 233 5.76 18.05 -9.51
N ARG A 234 6.95 17.49 -9.25
CA ARG A 234 7.49 16.37 -10.04
C ARG A 234 6.69 15.09 -9.87
N ILE A 235 6.21 14.78 -8.66
CA ILE A 235 5.37 13.60 -8.43
C ILE A 235 4.05 13.76 -9.20
N LYS A 236 3.42 14.93 -9.14
CA LYS A 236 2.19 15.22 -9.91
C LYS A 236 2.40 15.05 -11.42
N GLU A 237 3.46 15.63 -11.98
CA GLU A 237 3.76 15.50 -13.42
C GLU A 237 3.92 14.03 -13.84
N ARG A 238 4.61 13.23 -13.02
CA ARG A 238 4.81 11.80 -13.30
C ARG A 238 3.53 10.98 -13.13
N HIS A 239 2.74 11.31 -12.13
CA HIS A 239 1.42 10.73 -11.91
C HIS A 239 0.51 10.98 -13.12
N ASP A 240 0.39 12.24 -13.53
CA ASP A 240 -0.47 12.64 -14.64
C ASP A 240 -0.03 11.97 -15.95
N GLN A 241 1.28 11.89 -16.21
CA GLN A 241 1.82 11.16 -17.36
C GLN A 241 1.41 9.66 -17.37
N LEU A 242 1.47 8.98 -16.22
CA LEU A 242 1.03 7.58 -16.12
C LEU A 242 -0.48 7.46 -16.31
N VAL A 243 -1.27 8.29 -15.63
CA VAL A 243 -2.73 8.24 -15.67
C VAL A 243 -3.27 8.55 -17.05
N ASP A 244 -2.76 9.58 -17.71
CA ASP A 244 -3.18 9.95 -19.07
C ASP A 244 -2.78 8.87 -20.07
N GLY A 245 -1.56 8.33 -19.98
CA GLY A 245 -1.12 7.22 -20.82
C GLY A 245 -1.98 5.97 -20.65
N LEU A 246 -2.37 5.62 -19.42
CA LEU A 246 -3.27 4.48 -19.15
C LEU A 246 -4.67 4.74 -19.72
N ARG A 247 -5.20 5.96 -19.54
CA ARG A 247 -6.51 6.36 -20.07
C ARG A 247 -6.56 6.25 -21.59
N GLU A 248 -5.52 6.69 -22.29
CA GLU A 248 -5.43 6.60 -23.76
C GLU A 248 -5.55 5.16 -24.29
N ILE A 249 -5.11 4.17 -23.50
CA ILE A 249 -5.16 2.75 -23.88
C ILE A 249 -6.35 2.02 -23.24
N GLY A 250 -7.32 2.75 -22.68
CA GLY A 250 -8.55 2.19 -22.12
C GLY A 250 -8.40 1.59 -20.72
N ILE A 251 -7.31 1.85 -20.00
CA ILE A 251 -7.10 1.39 -18.63
C ILE A 251 -7.38 2.54 -17.64
N SER A 252 -8.26 2.29 -16.68
CA SER A 252 -8.60 3.26 -15.63
C SER A 252 -7.74 3.08 -14.38
N CYS A 253 -7.62 4.14 -13.59
CA CYS A 253 -7.03 4.13 -12.26
C CYS A 253 -8.05 4.63 -11.24
N LEU A 254 -7.91 4.20 -9.98
CA LEU A 254 -8.48 4.91 -8.86
C LEU A 254 -7.92 6.34 -8.86
N GLU A 255 -8.79 7.33 -8.67
CA GLU A 255 -8.36 8.73 -8.52
C GLU A 255 -7.47 8.86 -7.29
N SER A 256 -6.22 9.23 -7.51
CA SER A 256 -5.17 9.33 -6.50
C SER A 256 -4.55 10.72 -6.46
N ASN A 257 -4.14 11.13 -5.27
CA ASN A 257 -3.57 12.46 -5.01
C ASN A 257 -2.31 12.44 -4.16
N ALA A 258 -1.78 11.24 -3.89
CA ALA A 258 -0.59 11.02 -3.09
C ALA A 258 0.13 9.72 -3.49
N GLY A 259 1.16 9.36 -2.72
CA GLY A 259 1.97 8.17 -2.99
C GLY A 259 2.97 8.32 -4.14
N LEU A 260 3.48 7.18 -4.61
CA LEU A 260 4.51 7.08 -5.66
C LEU A 260 4.08 6.07 -6.75
N PHE A 261 2.78 5.80 -6.79
CA PHE A 261 2.14 4.73 -7.54
C PHE A 261 0.66 5.07 -7.76
N CYS A 262 0.05 4.41 -8.75
CA CYS A 262 -1.38 4.41 -8.98
C CYS A 262 -1.96 3.02 -8.72
N TRP A 263 -3.23 2.99 -8.31
CA TRP A 263 -4.01 1.76 -8.17
C TRP A 263 -4.88 1.58 -9.42
N VAL A 264 -4.47 0.64 -10.27
CA VAL A 264 -4.91 0.50 -11.65
C VAL A 264 -5.93 -0.63 -11.80
N ASP A 265 -7.05 -0.38 -12.46
CA ASP A 265 -8.09 -1.38 -12.73
C ASP A 265 -7.84 -2.01 -14.10
N MET A 266 -7.38 -3.26 -14.08
CA MET A 266 -7.20 -4.09 -15.27
C MET A 266 -8.19 -5.28 -15.28
N SER A 267 -9.28 -5.20 -14.50
CA SER A 267 -10.25 -6.28 -14.38
C SER A 267 -10.93 -6.65 -15.70
N HIS A 268 -11.06 -5.69 -16.62
CA HIS A 268 -11.61 -5.89 -17.96
C HIS A 268 -10.65 -6.61 -18.92
N LEU A 269 -9.35 -6.66 -18.61
CA LEU A 269 -8.34 -7.41 -19.38
C LEU A 269 -8.21 -8.87 -18.92
N MET A 270 -8.88 -9.23 -17.81
CA MET A 270 -8.82 -10.58 -17.28
C MET A 270 -9.71 -11.53 -18.09
N ARG A 271 -9.18 -12.73 -18.37
CA ARG A 271 -9.96 -13.80 -19.00
C ARG A 271 -11.11 -14.31 -18.11
N SER A 272 -10.89 -14.34 -16.80
CA SER A 272 -11.91 -14.68 -15.80
C SER A 272 -11.79 -13.73 -14.62
N ARG A 273 -12.92 -13.30 -14.05
CA ARG A 273 -12.97 -12.43 -12.86
C ARG A 273 -12.68 -13.23 -11.58
N SER A 274 -11.47 -13.75 -11.47
CA SER A 274 -10.97 -14.55 -10.34
C SER A 274 -9.51 -14.22 -10.04
N PHE A 275 -9.01 -14.54 -8.83
CA PHE A 275 -7.58 -14.37 -8.53
C PHE A 275 -6.67 -15.21 -9.44
N ALA A 276 -7.15 -16.37 -9.93
CA ALA A 276 -6.41 -17.13 -10.93
C ALA A 276 -6.29 -16.35 -12.25
N GLY A 277 -7.36 -15.66 -12.67
CA GLY A 277 -7.33 -14.75 -13.83
C GLY A 277 -6.45 -13.54 -13.62
N GLU A 278 -6.39 -12.99 -12.39
CA GLU A 278 -5.47 -11.90 -12.04
C GLU A 278 -4.02 -12.35 -12.20
N MET A 279 -3.68 -13.54 -11.69
CA MET A 279 -2.33 -14.09 -11.80
C MET A 279 -1.96 -14.51 -13.22
N GLU A 280 -2.93 -14.93 -14.04
CA GLU A 280 -2.71 -15.15 -15.48
C GLU A 280 -2.33 -13.84 -16.17
N LEU A 281 -3.13 -12.79 -15.96
CA LEU A 281 -2.86 -11.46 -16.52
C LEU A 281 -1.51 -10.91 -16.03
N TRP A 282 -1.24 -11.01 -14.73
CA TRP A 282 0.03 -10.57 -14.15
C TRP A 282 1.24 -11.25 -14.81
N LYS A 283 1.19 -12.58 -15.00
CA LYS A 283 2.27 -13.32 -15.68
C LYS A 283 2.47 -12.84 -17.11
N LYS A 284 1.40 -12.57 -17.87
CA LYS A 284 1.52 -11.99 -19.22
C LYS A 284 2.19 -10.62 -19.18
N VAL A 285 1.79 -9.75 -18.25
CA VAL A 285 2.42 -8.44 -18.07
C VAL A 285 3.93 -8.57 -17.72
N VAL A 286 4.30 -9.53 -16.88
CA VAL A 286 5.71 -9.78 -16.53
C VAL A 286 6.51 -10.37 -17.70
N PHE A 287 6.03 -11.44 -18.32
CA PHE A 287 6.83 -12.23 -19.28
C PHE A 287 6.68 -11.75 -20.73
N GLU A 288 5.53 -11.23 -21.14
CA GLU A 288 5.28 -10.79 -22.51
C GLU A 288 5.48 -9.27 -22.65
N VAL A 289 4.95 -8.48 -21.70
CA VAL A 289 5.09 -7.00 -21.73
C VAL A 289 6.43 -6.57 -21.13
N GLY A 290 7.03 -7.39 -20.26
CA GLY A 290 8.30 -7.08 -19.61
C GLY A 290 8.18 -6.00 -18.55
N LEU A 291 7.03 -5.93 -17.85
CA LEU A 291 6.77 -4.96 -16.79
C LEU A 291 6.55 -5.67 -15.45
N ASN A 292 7.27 -5.22 -14.42
CA ASN A 292 7.05 -5.70 -13.06
C ASN A 292 6.08 -4.78 -12.32
N ILE A 293 4.85 -5.25 -12.12
CA ILE A 293 3.78 -4.57 -11.37
C ILE A 293 3.29 -5.47 -10.24
N SER A 294 2.64 -4.90 -9.22
CA SER A 294 2.16 -5.69 -8.08
C SER A 294 0.69 -6.06 -8.26
N PRO A 295 0.32 -7.36 -8.29
CA PRO A 295 -1.07 -7.79 -8.38
C PRO A 295 -1.82 -7.47 -7.09
N GLY A 296 -3.12 -7.17 -7.19
CA GLY A 296 -3.92 -6.68 -6.08
C GLY A 296 -4.06 -7.68 -4.94
N SER A 297 -4.09 -8.97 -5.27
CA SER A 297 -4.02 -10.07 -4.29
C SER A 297 -2.80 -10.01 -3.38
N SER A 298 -1.65 -9.52 -3.86
CA SER A 298 -0.45 -9.37 -3.01
C SER A 298 -0.66 -8.38 -1.87
N CYS A 299 -1.55 -7.39 -2.06
CA CYS A 299 -1.93 -6.37 -1.08
C CYS A 299 -3.23 -6.72 -0.36
N HIS A 300 -3.67 -7.99 -0.43
CA HIS A 300 -4.93 -8.48 0.15
C HIS A 300 -6.18 -7.78 -0.38
N CYS A 301 -6.14 -7.25 -1.61
CA CYS A 301 -7.35 -6.77 -2.27
C CYS A 301 -8.36 -7.91 -2.43
N ARG A 302 -9.59 -7.71 -1.99
CA ARG A 302 -10.66 -8.72 -2.07
C ARG A 302 -11.25 -8.84 -3.48
N GLU A 303 -11.02 -7.84 -4.32
CA GLU A 303 -11.50 -7.79 -5.70
C GLU A 303 -10.32 -8.08 -6.64
N PRO A 304 -10.39 -9.13 -7.47
CA PRO A 304 -9.32 -9.42 -8.42
C PRO A 304 -9.31 -8.42 -9.58
N GLY A 305 -8.13 -8.16 -10.14
CA GLY A 305 -7.94 -7.33 -11.33
C GLY A 305 -7.36 -5.95 -11.05
N TRP A 306 -7.07 -5.64 -9.79
CA TRP A 306 -6.38 -4.41 -9.43
C TRP A 306 -4.87 -4.61 -9.41
N PHE A 307 -4.10 -3.57 -9.76
CA PHE A 307 -2.65 -3.60 -9.77
C PHE A 307 -2.05 -2.30 -9.24
N ARG A 308 -0.98 -2.39 -8.45
CA ARG A 308 -0.17 -1.21 -8.10
C ARG A 308 0.93 -1.02 -9.13
N VAL A 309 0.98 0.17 -9.73
CA VAL A 309 2.00 0.57 -10.71
C VAL A 309 2.75 1.80 -10.20
N CYS A 310 4.06 1.65 -9.96
CA CYS A 310 4.92 2.74 -9.50
C CYS A 310 5.42 3.61 -10.67
N PHE A 311 5.54 4.92 -10.47
CA PHE A 311 6.00 5.85 -11.50
C PHE A 311 7.20 6.72 -11.08
N ALA A 312 7.52 6.82 -9.79
CA ALA A 312 8.46 7.81 -9.28
C ALA A 312 9.95 7.40 -9.35
N ASN A 313 10.28 6.21 -9.87
CA ASN A 313 11.64 5.65 -9.85
C ASN A 313 12.29 5.49 -11.23
N MET A 314 11.70 6.07 -12.27
CA MET A 314 12.19 5.93 -13.65
C MET A 314 12.13 7.26 -14.41
N SER A 315 12.87 7.33 -15.52
CA SER A 315 12.83 8.48 -16.41
C SER A 315 11.49 8.56 -17.18
N ALA A 316 11.17 9.76 -17.70
CA ALA A 316 10.03 9.96 -18.60
C ALA A 316 10.02 8.98 -19.76
N LYS A 317 11.18 8.87 -20.42
CA LYS A 317 11.36 8.00 -21.58
C LYS A 317 11.12 6.53 -21.23
N THR A 318 11.55 6.09 -20.04
CA THR A 318 11.30 4.72 -19.57
C THR A 318 9.80 4.49 -19.34
N LEU A 319 9.11 5.46 -18.75
CA LEU A 319 7.67 5.40 -18.56
C LEU A 319 6.93 5.36 -19.91
N ASP A 320 7.34 6.17 -20.90
CA ASP A 320 6.77 6.16 -22.25
C ASP A 320 6.95 4.79 -22.92
N VAL A 321 8.13 4.17 -22.80
CA VAL A 321 8.37 2.82 -23.32
C VAL A 321 7.48 1.78 -22.63
N ALA A 322 7.30 1.88 -21.31
CA ALA A 322 6.38 1.00 -20.59
C ALA A 322 4.93 1.15 -21.09
N MET A 323 4.48 2.39 -21.32
CA MET A 323 3.17 2.68 -21.87
C MET A 323 2.99 2.18 -23.30
N GLN A 324 4.01 2.32 -24.16
CA GLN A 324 4.00 1.76 -25.51
C GLN A 324 3.87 0.24 -25.51
N ARG A 325 4.63 -0.45 -24.65
CA ARG A 325 4.53 -1.92 -24.53
C ARG A 325 3.15 -2.36 -24.05
N LEU A 326 2.59 -1.65 -23.06
CA LEU A 326 1.26 -1.94 -22.55
C LEU A 326 0.17 -1.66 -23.60
N ARG A 327 0.31 -0.59 -24.39
CA ARG A 327 -0.57 -0.30 -25.54
C ARG A 327 -0.63 -1.47 -26.52
N SER A 328 0.53 -1.94 -27.00
CA SER A 328 0.61 -3.07 -27.93
C SER A 328 -0.03 -4.35 -27.36
N PHE A 329 0.09 -4.57 -26.05
CA PHE A 329 -0.54 -5.69 -25.36
C PHE A 329 -2.07 -5.58 -25.31
N VAL A 330 -2.61 -4.40 -25.00
CA VAL A 330 -4.06 -4.17 -24.97
C VAL A 330 -4.68 -4.29 -26.35
N GLU A 331 -4.04 -3.73 -27.38
CA GLU A 331 -4.50 -3.79 -28.76
C GLU A 331 -4.53 -5.24 -29.29
N SER A 332 -3.49 -6.04 -28.99
CA SER A 332 -3.46 -7.45 -29.41
C SER A 332 -4.53 -8.30 -28.71
N THR A 333 -4.79 -8.04 -27.43
CA THR A 333 -5.83 -8.74 -26.65
C THR A 333 -7.24 -8.41 -27.17
N THR A 334 -7.49 -7.14 -27.50
CA THR A 334 -8.78 -6.66 -28.03
C THR A 334 -9.06 -7.24 -29.42
N ASN A 335 -8.06 -7.21 -30.31
CA ASN A 335 -8.18 -7.78 -31.65
C ASN A 335 -8.34 -9.31 -31.64
N GLY A 336 -7.66 -10.01 -30.72
CA GLY A 336 -7.84 -11.44 -30.51
C GLY A 336 -9.25 -11.81 -30.03
N ALA A 337 -9.82 -11.04 -29.11
CA ALA A 337 -11.20 -11.22 -28.65
C ALA A 337 -12.23 -10.95 -29.77
N ALA A 338 -12.00 -9.95 -30.62
CA ALA A 338 -12.85 -9.66 -31.78
C ALA A 338 -12.77 -10.77 -32.85
N ALA A 339 -11.57 -11.32 -33.11
CA ALA A 339 -11.38 -12.44 -34.03
C ALA A 339 -12.05 -13.72 -33.54
N LEU A 340 -11.93 -14.05 -32.24
CA LEU A 340 -12.62 -15.19 -31.60
C LEU A 340 -14.15 -15.03 -31.63
N ARG A 341 -14.67 -13.80 -31.43
CA ARG A 341 -16.11 -13.52 -31.57
C ARG A 341 -16.61 -13.64 -33.00
N ARG A 342 -15.82 -13.25 -34.01
CA ARG A 342 -16.14 -13.46 -35.43
C ARG A 342 -16.10 -14.93 -35.84
N ALA A 343 -15.24 -15.73 -35.23
CA ALA A 343 -15.17 -17.19 -35.45
C ALA A 343 -16.30 -17.98 -34.76
N ALA A 344 -17.01 -17.38 -33.79
CA ALA A 344 -18.09 -18.01 -33.03
C ALA A 344 -19.49 -17.83 -33.65
N VAL A 345 -19.60 -17.34 -34.89
CA VAL A 345 -20.85 -17.37 -35.67
C VAL A 345 -21.14 -18.83 -36.03
N PRO A 346 -22.36 -19.36 -35.84
CA PRO A 346 -22.62 -20.78 -36.09
C PRO A 346 -22.43 -21.08 -37.58
N ALA A 347 -21.38 -21.83 -37.90
CA ALA A 347 -21.20 -22.39 -39.22
C ALA A 347 -22.42 -23.28 -39.54
N ARG A 348 -23.14 -22.94 -40.60
CA ARG A 348 -24.18 -23.80 -41.19
C ARG A 348 -23.59 -25.18 -41.43
N SER A 349 -24.34 -26.20 -41.02
CA SER A 349 -24.01 -27.61 -41.22
C SER A 349 -23.69 -27.89 -42.69
N ILE A 350 -22.44 -28.24 -42.97
CA ILE A 350 -22.06 -28.95 -44.18
C ILE A 350 -21.46 -30.27 -43.73
N SER A 351 -22.12 -31.35 -44.13
CA SER A 351 -21.80 -32.73 -43.85
C SER A 351 -20.70 -33.28 -44.75
N CYS A 352 -19.95 -34.26 -44.20
CA CYS A 352 -19.13 -35.31 -44.85
C CYS A 352 -17.69 -34.96 -45.29
N PRO A 353 -16.79 -35.97 -45.46
CA PRO A 353 -16.50 -37.10 -44.55
C PRO A 353 -14.98 -37.44 -44.42
N ILE A 354 -14.65 -38.17 -43.34
CA ILE A 354 -13.57 -39.19 -43.19
C ILE A 354 -12.07 -38.79 -43.23
N ALA A 355 -11.42 -39.21 -42.12
CA ALA A 355 -10.03 -39.64 -41.91
C ALA A 355 -8.89 -38.60 -41.91
N ILE A 356 -8.22 -38.51 -40.75
CA ILE A 356 -6.88 -39.08 -40.55
C ILE A 356 -6.64 -39.25 -39.03
N LYS A 357 -6.36 -40.49 -38.64
CA LYS A 357 -5.89 -40.88 -37.29
C LYS A 357 -4.40 -40.57 -37.20
N TRP A 358 -3.96 -39.87 -36.15
CA TRP A 358 -2.60 -40.03 -35.63
C TRP A 358 -2.66 -40.46 -34.18
N ALA A 359 -2.00 -41.59 -33.93
CA ALA A 359 -2.02 -42.34 -32.70
C ALA A 359 -0.92 -41.86 -31.75
N LEU A 360 -1.30 -41.68 -30.49
CA LEU A 360 -0.42 -41.79 -29.34
C LEU A 360 -0.04 -43.26 -29.13
N ARG A 361 1.26 -43.58 -29.08
CA ARG A 361 1.80 -44.74 -28.36
C ARG A 361 3.06 -44.37 -27.58
N LEU A 362 2.92 -44.54 -26.27
CA LEU A 362 3.90 -44.77 -25.19
C LEU A 362 4.84 -45.95 -25.55
N THR A 363 6.08 -46.19 -25.06
CA THR A 363 6.81 -46.06 -23.76
C THR A 363 8.22 -46.73 -23.97
N PRO A 364 9.02 -47.17 -22.96
CA PRO A 364 9.87 -46.47 -21.98
C PRO A 364 11.37 -46.92 -22.03
N SER A 365 12.29 -46.20 -21.36
CA SER A 365 13.44 -46.87 -20.71
C SER A 365 14.02 -46.05 -19.57
N SER A 366 14.25 -46.77 -18.48
CA SER A 366 14.78 -46.41 -17.17
C SER A 366 16.23 -45.93 -17.13
N GLY A 367 16.54 -45.13 -16.11
CA GLY A 367 17.83 -45.17 -15.39
C GLY A 367 18.80 -44.04 -15.69
N ASP A 368 18.85 -43.01 -14.82
CA ASP A 368 19.94 -42.96 -13.84
C ASP A 368 19.72 -41.89 -12.77
N ARG A 369 19.88 -42.31 -11.51
CA ARG A 369 20.09 -41.46 -10.34
C ARG A 369 21.58 -41.30 -10.14
N LYS A 370 22.05 -40.06 -9.92
CA LYS A 370 23.17 -39.64 -9.05
C LYS A 370 23.20 -38.10 -9.13
N ALA A 371 22.79 -37.33 -8.12
CA ALA A 371 23.43 -37.07 -6.82
C ALA A 371 24.87 -36.54 -6.95
N GLU A 372 25.04 -35.24 -6.71
CA GLU A 372 26.20 -34.47 -6.22
C GLU A 372 25.91 -32.99 -6.53
N ARG A 373 26.07 -31.98 -5.67
CA ARG A 373 26.43 -31.81 -4.26
C ARG A 373 26.01 -30.39 -3.88
#